data_AF-A0A7V5FNJ2-F1
#
_entry.id   AF-A0A7V5FNJ2-F1
#
_cell.length_a   1.000
_cell.length_b   1.000
_cell.length_c   1.000
_cell.angle_alpha   90.00
_cell.angle_beta   90.00
_cell.angle_gamma   90.00
#
_symmetry.space_group_name_H-M   'P 1'
#
loop_
_entity.id
_entity.type
_entity.pdbx_description
1 polymer ?
#
loop_
_entity_poly.entity_id
_entity_poly.type
_entity_poly.pdbx_seq_one_letter_code
_entity_poly.pdbx_strand_id
1 'polypeptide(L)'
;MHLLIRLSLRNLFRQKRRNILLGSAMAFGIMILVIANSFSHGISDIMFNKILRYAMGQVTINFSEKGRLMRTVCRDKERIMATLKDEKGVLLQAEESIGMFMRGIGNGKSDNVILVGVNTSQNISKEHRKELEESFRMVEGSWEDLRNAPVENPVIISA
;
A
#
# COMPACT_ATOMS: atom_id res chain seq x y z
N MET A 1 5.01 -6.29 -56.45
CA MET A 1 4.57 -5.98 -55.08
C MET A 1 4.68 -4.49 -54.73
N HIS A 2 5.83 -3.85 -54.95
CA HIS A 2 6.06 -2.42 -54.70
C HIS A 2 5.05 -1.47 -55.41
N LEU A 3 4.68 -1.79 -56.66
CA LEU A 3 3.70 -1.03 -57.44
C LEU A 3 2.29 -1.04 -56.82
N LEU A 4 1.86 -2.18 -56.27
CA LEU A 4 0.56 -2.34 -55.62
C LEU A 4 0.48 -1.55 -54.31
N ILE A 5 1.55 -1.59 -53.51
CA ILE A 5 1.66 -0.82 -52.26
C ILE A 5 1.63 0.68 -52.56
N ARG A 6 2.33 1.14 -53.60
CA ARG A 6 2.34 2.56 -53.99
C ARG A 6 0.96 3.03 -54.47
N LEU A 7 0.24 2.19 -55.22
CA LEU A 7 -1.13 2.46 -55.67
C LEU A 7 -2.12 2.50 -54.51
N SER A 8 -2.04 1.56 -53.57
CA SER A 8 -2.92 1.51 -52.40
C SER A 8 -2.71 2.70 -51.47
N LEU A 9 -1.46 3.08 -51.17
CA LEU A 9 -1.12 4.27 -50.38
C LEU A 9 -1.64 5.55 -51.03
N ARG A 10 -1.47 5.71 -52.35
CA ARG A 10 -1.96 6.89 -53.06
C ARG A 10 -3.49 6.99 -53.03
N ASN A 11 -4.18 5.84 -53.07
CA ASN A 11 -5.63 5.80 -52.89
C ASN A 11 -6.03 6.13 -51.44
N LEU A 12 -5.24 5.69 -50.47
CA LEU A 12 -5.44 5.98 -49.05
C LEU A 12 -5.38 7.49 -48.77
N PHE A 13 -4.40 8.18 -49.36
CA PHE A 13 -4.22 9.63 -49.23
C PHE A 13 -5.26 10.46 -49.99
N ARG A 14 -5.93 9.90 -51.01
CA ARG A 14 -6.97 10.60 -51.78
C ARG A 14 -8.30 10.66 -51.02
N GLN A 15 -8.69 9.59 -50.35
CA GLN A 15 -9.95 9.51 -49.58
C GLN A 15 -9.71 9.76 -48.07
N LYS A 16 -9.12 10.91 -47.74
CA LYS A 16 -8.67 11.23 -46.36
C LYS A 16 -9.78 11.08 -45.32
N ARG A 17 -10.98 11.60 -45.58
CA ARG A 17 -12.09 11.58 -44.59
C ARG A 17 -12.54 10.16 -44.23
N ARG A 18 -12.75 9.31 -45.22
CA ARG A 18 -13.19 7.91 -45.02
C ARG A 18 -12.12 7.09 -44.30
N ASN A 19 -10.86 7.25 -44.68
CA ASN A 19 -9.77 6.49 -44.07
C ASN A 19 -9.46 6.96 -42.65
N ILE A 20 -9.60 8.24 -42.35
CA ILE A 20 -9.50 8.76 -40.98
C ILE A 20 -10.61 8.18 -40.12
N LEU A 21 -11.88 8.21 -40.57
CA LEU A 21 -13.01 7.64 -39.81
C LEU A 21 -12.85 6.14 -39.56
N LEU A 22 -12.45 5.38 -40.59
CA LEU A 22 -12.25 3.93 -40.46
C LEU A 22 -11.06 3.62 -39.54
N GLY A 23 -9.94 4.32 -39.73
CA GLY A 23 -8.73 4.14 -38.92
C GLY A 23 -8.94 4.54 -37.46
N SER A 24 -9.67 5.63 -37.20
CA SER A 24 -9.99 6.05 -35.83
C SER A 24 -10.89 5.04 -35.14
N ALA A 25 -11.91 4.49 -35.82
CA ALA A 25 -12.79 3.48 -35.24
C ALA A 25 -12.02 2.20 -34.85
N MET A 26 -11.11 1.74 -35.73
CA MET A 26 -10.24 0.60 -35.44
C MET A 26 -9.26 0.90 -34.29
N ALA A 27 -8.63 2.06 -34.30
CA ALA A 27 -7.72 2.49 -33.24
C ALA A 27 -8.44 2.57 -31.89
N PHE A 28 -9.66 3.09 -31.86
CA PHE A 28 -10.46 3.19 -30.65
C PHE A 28 -10.84 1.81 -30.11
N GLY A 29 -11.21 0.87 -30.99
CA GLY A 29 -11.49 -0.51 -30.59
C GLY A 29 -10.28 -1.20 -29.98
N ILE A 30 -9.11 -1.08 -30.60
CA ILE A 30 -7.85 -1.63 -30.08
C ILE A 30 -7.46 -0.95 -28.77
N MET A 31 -7.60 0.38 -28.68
CA MET A 31 -7.31 1.14 -27.46
C MET A 31 -8.15 0.64 -26.28
N ILE A 32 -9.47 0.48 -26.46
CA ILE A 32 -10.34 -0.03 -25.41
C ILE A 32 -9.92 -1.45 -25.00
N LEU A 33 -9.59 -2.31 -25.97
CA LEU A 33 -9.15 -3.69 -25.70
C LEU A 33 -7.85 -3.71 -24.87
N VAL A 34 -6.87 -2.89 -25.25
CA VAL A 34 -5.59 -2.80 -24.53
C VAL A 34 -5.78 -2.22 -23.13
N ILE A 35 -6.59 -1.17 -22.99
CA ILE A 35 -6.90 -0.56 -21.69
C ILE A 35 -7.59 -1.57 -20.79
N ALA A 36 -8.66 -2.22 -21.27
CA ALA A 36 -9.42 -3.18 -20.48
C ALA A 36 -8.53 -4.36 -20.04
N ASN A 37 -7.71 -4.88 -20.95
CA ASN A 37 -6.83 -6.00 -20.63
C ASN A 37 -5.74 -5.60 -19.62
N SER A 38 -5.09 -4.46 -19.82
CA SER A 38 -4.02 -3.98 -18.93
C SER A 38 -4.58 -3.59 -17.56
N PHE A 39 -5.79 -3.01 -17.54
CA PHE A 39 -6.48 -2.64 -16.31
C PHE A 39 -6.88 -3.86 -15.50
N SER A 40 -7.48 -4.88 -16.13
CA SER A 40 -7.81 -6.14 -15.44
C SER A 40 -6.57 -6.82 -14.87
N HIS A 41 -5.50 -6.92 -15.65
CA HIS A 41 -4.24 -7.51 -15.17
C HIS A 41 -3.63 -6.68 -14.03
N GLY A 42 -3.60 -5.35 -14.15
CA GLY A 42 -3.07 -4.46 -13.13
C GLY A 42 -3.87 -4.52 -11.82
N ILE A 43 -5.20 -4.55 -11.89
CA ILE A 43 -6.05 -4.72 -10.71
C ILE A 43 -5.80 -6.06 -10.07
N SER A 44 -5.81 -7.15 -10.83
CA SER A 44 -5.58 -8.48 -10.28
C SER A 44 -4.22 -8.55 -9.58
N ASP A 45 -3.17 -8.05 -10.23
CA ASP A 45 -1.82 -8.04 -9.66
C ASP A 45 -1.75 -7.25 -8.35
N ILE A 46 -2.28 -6.02 -8.32
CA ILE A 46 -2.32 -5.19 -7.10
C ILE A 46 -3.19 -5.85 -6.02
N MET A 47 -4.34 -6.40 -6.39
CA MET A 47 -5.27 -7.04 -5.45
C MET A 47 -4.65 -8.26 -4.79
N PHE A 48 -4.00 -9.14 -5.56
CA PHE A 48 -3.37 -10.34 -5.01
C PHE A 48 -2.06 -10.05 -4.29
N ASN A 49 -1.17 -9.28 -4.89
CA ASN A 49 0.18 -9.12 -4.37
C ASN A 49 0.33 -8.05 -3.29
N LYS A 50 -0.51 -7.00 -3.30
CA LYS A 50 -0.47 -5.93 -2.28
C LYS A 50 -1.57 -6.09 -1.24
N ILE A 51 -2.83 -6.15 -1.68
CA ILE A 51 -3.97 -6.07 -0.75
C ILE A 51 -4.18 -7.40 -0.02
N LEU A 52 -4.24 -8.53 -0.73
CA LEU A 52 -4.47 -9.83 -0.10
C LEU A 52 -3.31 -10.26 0.80
N ARG A 53 -2.06 -9.98 0.40
CA ARG A 53 -0.89 -10.20 1.24
C ARG A 53 -0.97 -9.45 2.57
N TYR A 54 -1.41 -8.18 2.54
CA TYR A 54 -1.56 -7.37 3.75
C TYR A 54 -2.79 -7.77 4.58
N ALA A 55 -3.92 -8.06 3.92
CA ALA A 55 -5.20 -8.28 4.59
C ALA A 55 -5.39 -9.68 5.19
N MET A 56 -4.84 -10.73 4.56
CA MET A 56 -5.14 -12.12 4.95
C MET A 56 -4.02 -12.82 5.72
N GLY A 57 -2.85 -12.20 5.87
CA GLY A 57 -1.71 -12.78 6.60
C GLY A 57 -1.65 -12.42 8.10
N GLN A 58 -2.55 -11.55 8.58
CA GLN A 58 -2.48 -11.00 9.93
C GLN A 58 -3.54 -11.65 10.83
N VAL A 59 -3.12 -12.09 12.02
CA VAL A 59 -4.01 -12.53 13.09
C VAL A 59 -3.91 -11.54 14.23
N THR A 60 -4.97 -10.79 14.48
CA THR A 60 -5.03 -9.80 15.57
C THR A 60 -5.76 -10.39 16.77
N ILE A 61 -5.08 -10.41 17.93
CA ILE A 61 -5.68 -10.84 19.20
C ILE A 61 -6.04 -9.58 20.00
N ASN A 62 -7.33 -9.31 20.14
CA ASN A 62 -7.85 -8.19 20.91
C ASN A 62 -8.29 -8.65 22.31
N PHE A 63 -7.88 -7.90 23.34
CA PHE A 63 -8.29 -8.15 24.72
C PHE A 63 -9.37 -7.14 25.12
N SER A 64 -10.40 -7.59 25.84
CA SER A 64 -11.43 -6.72 26.42
C SER A 64 -11.62 -7.11 27.87
N GLU A 65 -11.19 -6.24 28.79
CA GLU A 65 -11.33 -6.50 30.22
C GLU A 65 -12.78 -6.22 30.67
N LYS A 66 -13.43 -7.23 31.27
CA LYS A 66 -14.81 -7.14 31.83
C LYS A 66 -15.87 -6.71 30.80
N GLY A 67 -15.71 -7.09 29.53
CA GLY A 67 -16.68 -6.77 28.48
C GLY A 67 -16.76 -5.29 28.10
N ARG A 68 -15.84 -4.45 28.59
CA ARG A 68 -15.76 -3.04 28.21
C ARG A 68 -14.87 -2.89 26.98
N LEU A 69 -15.49 -2.57 25.83
CA LEU A 69 -14.80 -2.39 24.55
C LEU A 69 -13.57 -1.45 24.62
N MET A 70 -13.60 -0.43 25.48
CA MET A 70 -12.52 0.56 25.58
C MET A 70 -11.40 0.19 26.55
N ARG A 71 -11.47 -0.98 27.20
CA ARG A 71 -10.44 -1.42 28.16
C ARG A 71 -9.67 -2.61 27.58
N THR A 72 -8.81 -2.30 26.62
CA THR A 72 -7.95 -3.26 25.94
C THR A 72 -6.63 -3.43 26.67
N VAL A 73 -6.68 -4.02 27.87
CA VAL A 73 -5.48 -4.30 28.67
C VAL A 73 -5.12 -5.79 28.55
N CYS A 74 -3.95 -6.08 28.00
CA CYS A 74 -3.40 -7.44 27.98
C CYS A 74 -2.45 -7.62 29.17
N ARG A 75 -2.83 -8.44 30.16
CA ARG A 75 -2.00 -8.69 31.35
C ARG A 75 -0.99 -9.83 31.13
N ASP A 76 -1.32 -10.80 30.30
CA ASP A 76 -0.48 -11.99 30.03
C ASP A 76 0.41 -11.82 28.78
N LYS A 77 0.68 -10.56 28.38
CA LYS A 77 1.44 -10.20 27.17
C LYS A 77 2.76 -10.95 27.08
N GLU A 78 3.54 -10.94 28.16
CA GLU A 78 4.89 -11.53 28.18
C GLU A 78 4.85 -13.04 27.94
N ARG A 79 3.86 -13.73 28.53
CA ARG A 79 3.65 -15.17 28.34
C ARG A 79 3.25 -15.49 26.91
N ILE A 80 2.34 -14.71 26.33
CA ILE A 80 1.88 -14.89 24.94
C ILE A 80 3.05 -14.66 23.98
N MET A 81 3.78 -13.57 24.14
CA MET A 81 4.94 -13.24 23.30
C MET A 81 6.07 -14.27 23.44
N ALA A 82 6.27 -14.87 24.62
CA ALA A 82 7.23 -15.95 24.81
C ALA A 82 6.83 -17.20 24.02
N THR A 83 5.57 -17.66 24.13
CA THR A 83 5.08 -18.81 23.37
C THR A 83 5.16 -18.58 21.85
N LEU A 84 4.85 -17.37 21.39
CA LEU A 84 4.94 -17.01 19.97
C LEU A 84 6.38 -16.97 19.44
N LYS A 85 7.39 -16.68 20.28
CA LYS A 85 8.80 -16.72 19.89
C LYS A 85 9.34 -18.14 19.72
N ASP A 86 8.76 -19.09 20.44
CA ASP A 86 9.19 -20.49 20.43
C ASP A 86 8.66 -21.26 19.21
N GLU A 87 7.55 -20.81 18.62
CA GLU A 87 6.95 -21.37 17.40
C GLU A 87 7.70 -20.93 16.13
N LYS A 88 8.71 -21.73 15.75
CA LYS A 88 9.51 -21.50 14.54
C LYS A 88 8.85 -22.16 13.34
N GLY A 89 8.27 -21.36 12.43
CA GLY A 89 7.87 -21.81 11.09
C GLY A 89 6.60 -21.17 10.54
N VAL A 90 5.69 -20.71 11.42
CA VAL A 90 4.41 -20.10 11.01
C VAL A 90 4.42 -18.58 11.17
N LEU A 91 5.20 -18.06 12.12
CA LEU A 91 5.20 -16.64 12.49
C LEU A 91 6.34 -15.90 11.82
N LEU A 92 6.00 -14.95 10.95
CA LEU A 92 6.97 -14.07 10.29
C LEU A 92 7.39 -12.93 11.23
N GLN A 93 6.42 -12.37 11.95
CA GLN A 93 6.61 -11.31 12.94
C GLN A 93 5.42 -11.29 13.91
N ALA A 94 5.70 -10.99 15.18
CA ALA A 94 4.68 -10.71 16.19
C ALA A 94 4.98 -9.35 16.82
N GLU A 95 4.04 -8.43 16.72
CA GLU A 95 4.16 -7.09 17.28
C GLU A 95 2.91 -6.73 18.07
N GLU A 96 3.11 -5.96 19.13
CA GLU A 96 2.00 -5.32 19.84
C GLU A 96 1.66 -4.02 19.12
N SER A 97 0.44 -3.94 18.58
CA SER A 97 -0.09 -2.71 18.00
C SER A 97 -0.92 -1.97 19.05
N ILE A 98 -0.44 -0.80 19.46
CA ILE A 98 -1.18 0.11 20.35
C ILE A 98 -1.63 1.29 19.50
N GLY A 99 -2.95 1.38 19.26
CA GLY A 99 -3.60 2.50 18.59
C GLY A 99 -4.42 3.32 19.57
N MET A 100 -4.15 4.62 19.68
CA MET A 100 -4.93 5.55 20.51
C MET A 100 -5.56 6.63 19.64
N PHE A 101 -6.87 6.77 19.73
CA PHE A 101 -7.57 7.93 19.17
C PHE A 101 -7.27 9.16 20.04
N MET A 102 -6.71 10.19 19.45
CA MET A 102 -6.39 11.43 20.14
C MET A 102 -6.75 12.63 19.28
N ARG A 103 -6.70 13.82 19.87
CA ARG A 103 -6.89 15.08 19.16
C ARG A 103 -5.54 15.75 18.98
N GLY A 104 -5.08 15.83 17.74
CA GLY A 104 -3.91 16.62 17.38
C GLY A 104 -4.28 18.10 17.38
N ILE A 105 -3.51 18.93 18.09
CA ILE A 105 -3.73 20.38 18.16
C ILE A 105 -2.48 21.07 17.63
N GLY A 106 -2.63 21.93 16.62
CA GLY A 106 -1.54 22.66 16.02
C GLY A 106 -2.01 23.89 15.28
N ASN A 107 -1.26 24.98 15.37
CA ASN A 107 -1.51 26.23 14.63
C ASN A 107 -2.98 26.73 14.70
N GLY A 108 -3.57 26.69 15.89
CA GLY A 108 -4.96 27.14 16.14
C GLY A 108 -6.06 26.22 15.59
N LYS A 109 -5.71 25.05 15.03
CA LYS A 109 -6.66 24.04 14.55
C LYS A 109 -6.52 22.74 15.36
N SER A 110 -7.60 21.98 15.40
CA SER A 110 -7.61 20.65 16.01
C SER A 110 -8.22 19.64 15.05
N ASP A 111 -7.61 18.46 14.97
CA ASP A 111 -8.14 17.33 14.21
C ASP A 111 -8.03 16.03 15.00
N ASN A 112 -8.84 15.03 14.64
CA ASN A 112 -8.76 13.70 15.22
C ASN A 112 -7.65 12.91 14.51
N VAL A 113 -6.70 12.40 15.30
CA VAL A 113 -5.56 11.62 14.79
C VAL A 113 -5.49 10.30 15.53
N ILE A 114 -4.96 9.28 14.85
CA ILE A 114 -4.69 7.98 15.46
C ILE A 114 -3.18 7.91 15.72
N LEU A 115 -2.80 7.80 16.98
CA LEU A 115 -1.42 7.55 17.36
C LEU A 115 -1.19 6.04 17.38
N VAL A 116 -0.23 5.58 16.60
CA VAL A 116 0.18 4.19 16.55
C VAL A 116 1.59 4.07 17.10
N GLY A 117 1.76 3.28 18.15
CA GLY A 117 3.08 2.94 18.68
C GLY A 117 3.80 1.95 17.77
N VAL A 118 5.03 2.27 17.37
CA VAL A 118 5.87 1.41 16.52
C VAL A 118 7.13 1.02 17.28
N ASN A 119 7.50 -0.26 17.28
CA ASN A 119 8.74 -0.72 17.91
C ASN A 119 9.91 -0.69 16.93
N THR A 120 10.70 0.38 16.96
CA THR A 120 11.89 0.56 16.12
C THR A 120 13.05 -0.38 16.45
N SER A 121 13.02 -1.13 17.56
CA SER A 121 14.13 -2.01 17.99
C SER A 121 14.06 -3.43 17.39
N GLN A 122 13.00 -3.76 16.67
CA GLN A 122 12.89 -5.07 16.02
C GLN A 122 13.76 -5.16 14.76
N ASN A 123 14.45 -6.29 14.58
CA ASN A 123 15.19 -6.58 13.35
C ASN A 123 14.21 -6.91 12.22
N ILE A 124 13.72 -5.87 11.55
CA ILE A 124 12.89 -6.00 10.36
C ILE A 124 13.75 -6.53 9.21
N SER A 125 13.26 -7.54 8.49
CA SER A 125 13.92 -8.03 7.26
C SER A 125 14.07 -6.89 6.24
N LYS A 126 15.17 -6.86 5.49
CA LYS A 126 15.48 -5.81 4.49
C LYS A 126 14.35 -5.63 3.47
N GLU A 127 13.68 -6.71 3.11
CA GLU A 127 12.54 -6.69 2.17
C GLU A 127 11.32 -5.99 2.79
N HIS A 128 11.01 -6.28 4.05
CA HIS A 128 9.88 -5.67 4.75
C HIS A 128 10.12 -4.19 5.05
N ARG A 129 11.38 -3.80 5.32
CA ARG A 129 11.76 -2.38 5.45
C ARG A 129 11.53 -1.61 4.14
N LYS A 130 11.92 -2.19 3.01
CA LYS A 130 11.71 -1.56 1.69
C LYS A 130 10.20 -1.44 1.38
N GLU A 131 9.40 -2.44 1.72
CA GLU A 131 7.94 -2.41 1.56
C GLU A 131 7.28 -1.33 2.44
N LEU A 132 7.76 -1.15 3.67
CA LEU A 132 7.34 -0.07 4.58
C LEU A 132 7.69 1.31 4.00
N GLU A 133 8.92 1.51 3.50
CA GLU A 133 9.36 2.76 2.89
C GLU A 133 8.61 3.08 1.57
N GLU A 134 8.25 2.06 0.78
CA GLU A 134 7.41 2.23 -0.41
C GLU A 134 5.95 2.54 -0.06
N SER A 135 5.44 1.98 1.05
CA SER A 135 4.07 2.23 1.52
C SER A 135 3.93 3.62 2.15
N PHE A 136 4.92 4.05 2.93
CA PHE A 136 4.97 5.36 3.58
C PHE A 136 6.01 6.24 2.90
N ARG A 137 5.62 6.83 1.77
CA ARG A 137 6.50 7.76 1.05
C ARG A 137 6.68 9.05 1.86
N MET A 138 7.85 9.19 2.49
CA MET A 138 8.22 10.37 3.27
C MET A 138 8.42 11.58 2.34
N VAL A 139 7.74 12.69 2.63
CA VAL A 139 7.94 13.97 1.94
C VAL A 139 9.16 14.71 2.50
N GLU A 140 9.30 14.67 3.82
CA GLU A 140 10.42 15.24 4.58
C GLU A 140 10.87 14.26 5.66
N GLY A 141 12.19 14.22 5.94
CA GLY A 141 12.79 13.33 6.93
C GLY A 141 12.96 11.88 6.45
N SER A 142 13.37 11.01 7.38
CA SER A 142 13.64 9.59 7.14
C SER A 142 13.08 8.72 8.25
N TRP A 143 12.87 7.42 7.97
CA TRP A 143 12.40 6.46 8.97
C TRP A 143 13.40 6.29 10.13
N GLU A 144 14.69 6.56 9.88
CA GLU A 144 15.74 6.47 10.89
C GLU A 144 15.67 7.60 11.92
N ASP A 145 14.99 8.71 11.58
CA ASP A 145 14.83 9.84 12.51
C ASP A 145 13.97 9.48 13.73
N LEU A 146 13.18 8.41 13.65
CA LEU A 146 12.49 7.81 14.81
C LEU A 146 13.44 7.25 15.87
N ARG A 147 14.70 7.00 15.52
CA ARG A 147 15.73 6.50 16.44
C ARG A 147 16.64 7.61 16.97
N ASN A 148 16.40 8.87 16.59
CA ASN A 148 17.22 9.99 17.03
C ASN A 148 17.02 10.25 18.53
N ALA A 149 18.01 9.82 19.33
CA ALA A 149 18.08 10.07 20.76
C ALA A 149 17.95 11.54 21.24
N PRO A 150 18.34 12.58 20.46
CA PRO A 150 18.17 13.97 20.92
C PRO A 150 16.74 14.51 20.79
N VAL A 151 15.82 13.80 20.14
CA VAL A 151 14.41 14.21 20.04
C VAL A 151 13.61 13.47 21.12
N GLU A 152 12.94 14.21 22.00
CA GLU A 152 12.22 13.63 23.14
C GLU A 152 11.10 12.67 22.71
N ASN A 153 10.38 13.01 21.64
CA ASN A 153 9.28 12.20 21.10
C ASN A 153 9.27 12.31 19.56
N PRO A 154 10.08 11.53 18.84
CA PRO A 154 10.06 11.57 17.39
C PRO A 154 8.75 10.95 16.89
N VAL A 155 8.06 11.67 16.01
CA VAL A 155 6.77 11.25 15.44
C VAL A 155 6.81 11.39 13.93
N ILE A 156 6.11 10.48 13.24
CA ILE A 156 5.86 10.59 11.82
C ILE A 156 4.40 10.96 11.63
N ILE A 157 4.17 12.04 10.88
CA ILE A 157 2.86 12.58 10.60
C ILE A 157 2.54 12.25 9.15
N SER A 158 1.50 11.46 8.94
CA SER A 158 0.89 11.26 7.63
C SER A 158 -0.37 12.10 7.57
N ALA A 159 -0.42 13.04 6.62
CA ALA A 159 -1.59 13.86 6.33
C ALA A 159 -2.25 13.41 5.01
#